data_AF-A0A453JUE8-F1
#
_entry.id   AF-A0A453JUE8-F1
#
_cell.length_a   1.000
_cell.length_b   1.000
_cell.length_c   1.000
_cell.angle_alpha   90.00
_cell.angle_beta   90.00
_cell.angle_gamma   90.00
#
_symmetry.space_group_name_H-M   'P 1'
#
loop_
_entity.id
_entity.type
_entity.pdbx_description
1 polymer ?
#
loop_
_entity_poly.entity_id
_entity_poly.type
_entity_poly.pdbx_seq_one_letter_code
_entity_poly.pdbx_strand_id
1 'polypeptide(L)'
;EKLRVAVLVSKAALQFIHGLKLRSEYVVPEEVKAAGFQICADELGSIVEGHDSKKLIIHGGVAGIAAKLATSPTDGLDTAEDSMQRRQDIYGINKFTESETRSFWVFVWEALQDTTLIILAICAFVSLVVGITMEGWPKGAHDGLGIVASILLVVFVTATSDYRQSLQF
;
A
#
# COMPACT_ATOMS: atom_id res chain seq x y z
N GLU A 1 -4.65 -49.40 13.64
CA GLU A 1 -4.13 -48.38 12.69
C GLU A 1 -4.95 -48.17 11.43
N LYS A 2 -5.31 -49.21 10.66
CA LYS A 2 -5.95 -49.08 9.34
C LYS A 2 -7.20 -48.17 9.27
N LEU A 3 -8.04 -48.19 10.31
CA LEU A 3 -9.24 -47.33 10.38
C LEU A 3 -8.92 -45.84 10.56
N ARG A 4 -7.88 -45.49 11.33
CA ARG A 4 -7.49 -44.08 11.53
C ARG A 4 -6.92 -43.49 10.25
N VAL A 5 -6.16 -44.28 9.50
CA VAL A 5 -5.63 -43.89 8.18
C VAL A 5 -6.79 -43.67 7.20
N ALA A 6 -7.79 -44.55 7.16
CA ALA A 6 -8.94 -44.39 6.28
C ALA A 6 -9.75 -43.11 6.59
N VAL A 7 -9.95 -42.78 7.88
CA VAL A 7 -10.63 -41.53 8.28
C VAL A 7 -9.81 -40.29 7.92
N LEU A 8 -8.49 -40.33 8.09
CA LEU A 8 -7.59 -39.23 7.70
C LEU A 8 -7.60 -39.00 6.18
N VAL A 9 -7.53 -40.07 5.39
CA VAL A 9 -7.58 -40.01 3.92
C VAL A 9 -8.95 -39.51 3.45
N SER A 10 -10.04 -39.99 4.04
CA SER A 10 -11.39 -39.52 3.73
C SER A 10 -11.58 -38.04 4.09
N LYS A 11 -11.08 -37.60 5.25
CA LYS A 11 -11.12 -36.19 5.68
C LYS A 11 -10.31 -35.29 4.74
N ALA A 12 -9.11 -35.72 4.35
CA ALA A 12 -8.28 -34.99 3.39
C ALA A 12 -8.94 -34.92 2.00
N ALA A 13 -9.54 -36.02 1.53
CA ALA A 13 -10.29 -36.05 0.27
C ALA A 13 -11.52 -35.13 0.31
N LEU A 14 -12.25 -35.10 1.42
CA LEU A 14 -13.41 -34.23 1.61
C LEU A 14 -12.99 -32.76 1.65
N GLN A 15 -11.92 -32.42 2.37
CA GLN A 15 -11.34 -31.08 2.37
C GLN A 15 -10.85 -30.66 0.98
N PHE A 16 -10.29 -31.58 0.20
CA PHE A 16 -9.87 -31.33 -1.17
C PHE A 16 -11.08 -31.07 -2.10
N ILE A 17 -12.13 -31.89 -2.01
CA ILE A 17 -13.37 -31.69 -2.78
C ILE A 17 -14.07 -30.39 -2.37
N HIS A 18 -14.10 -30.06 -1.08
CA HIS A 18 -14.69 -28.81 -0.59
C HIS A 18 -13.88 -27.59 -1.06
N GLY A 19 -12.54 -27.69 -1.06
CA GLY A 19 -11.65 -26.68 -1.62
C GLY A 19 -11.84 -26.51 -3.13
N LEU A 20 -12.12 -27.58 -3.87
CA LEU A 20 -12.47 -27.51 -5.29
C LEU A 20 -13.85 -26.89 -5.53
N LYS A 21 -14.84 -27.18 -4.67
CA LYS A 21 -16.19 -26.62 -4.77
C LYS A 21 -16.20 -25.11 -4.47
N LEU A 22 -15.47 -24.67 -3.45
CA LEU A 22 -15.23 -23.25 -3.16
C LEU A 22 -14.47 -22.52 -4.27
N ARG A 23 -13.56 -23.22 -4.98
CA ARG A 23 -12.86 -22.68 -6.16
C ARG A 23 -13.71 -22.62 -7.42
N SER A 24 -14.83 -23.35 -7.48
CA SER A 24 -15.68 -23.49 -8.67
C SER A 24 -16.80 -22.45 -8.74
N GLU A 25 -17.12 -21.77 -7.65
CA GLU A 25 -18.26 -20.85 -7.60
C GLU A 25 -17.76 -19.40 -7.67
N TYR A 26 -17.02 -19.09 -8.73
CA TYR A 26 -16.73 -17.70 -9.05
C TYR A 26 -18.04 -17.03 -9.45
N VAL A 27 -18.53 -16.15 -8.58
CA VAL A 27 -19.70 -15.31 -8.83
C VAL A 27 -19.22 -13.99 -9.39
N VAL A 28 -19.70 -13.65 -10.60
CA VAL A 28 -19.38 -12.37 -11.24
C VAL A 28 -20.06 -11.25 -10.44
N PRO A 29 -19.32 -10.20 -10.00
CA PRO A 29 -19.92 -9.03 -9.38
C PRO A 29 -20.97 -8.38 -10.29
N GLU A 30 -22.03 -7.83 -9.70
CA GLU A 30 -23.13 -7.23 -10.46
C GLU A 30 -22.64 -6.03 -11.30
N GLU A 31 -21.70 -5.21 -10.80
CA GLU A 31 -21.10 -4.13 -11.58
C GLU A 31 -20.38 -4.62 -12.85
N VAL A 32 -19.62 -5.72 -12.75
CA VAL A 32 -18.84 -6.32 -13.84
C VAL A 32 -19.79 -6.86 -14.89
N LYS A 33 -20.86 -7.53 -14.45
CA LYS A 33 -21.89 -8.09 -15.33
C LYS A 33 -22.71 -7.00 -16.03
N ALA A 34 -23.07 -5.93 -15.30
CA ALA A 34 -23.78 -4.78 -15.86
C ALA A 34 -22.94 -4.06 -16.94
N ALA A 35 -21.62 -4.05 -16.78
CA ALA A 35 -20.69 -3.50 -17.77
C ALA A 35 -20.50 -4.40 -19.02
N GLY A 36 -21.03 -5.63 -19.02
CA GLY A 36 -20.88 -6.60 -20.11
C GLY A 36 -19.64 -7.49 -20.00
N PHE A 37 -18.94 -7.45 -18.86
CA PHE A 37 -17.82 -8.33 -18.57
C PHE A 37 -18.26 -9.55 -17.75
N GLN A 38 -17.44 -10.60 -17.76
CA GLN A 38 -17.75 -11.87 -17.08
C GLN A 38 -16.64 -12.32 -16.13
N ILE A 39 -15.68 -11.43 -15.85
CA ILE A 39 -14.57 -11.66 -14.94
C ILE A 39 -14.07 -10.32 -14.37
N CYS A 40 -13.83 -10.26 -13.07
CA CYS A 40 -13.36 -9.07 -12.35
C CYS A 40 -11.82 -9.02 -12.26
N ALA A 41 -11.30 -7.86 -11.86
CA ALA A 41 -9.85 -7.64 -11.67
C ALA A 41 -9.24 -8.61 -10.64
N ASP A 42 -9.92 -8.82 -9.51
CA ASP A 42 -9.42 -9.69 -8.42
C ASP A 42 -9.28 -11.15 -8.85
N GLU A 43 -10.26 -11.65 -9.61
CA GLU A 43 -10.23 -13.02 -10.12
C GLU A 43 -9.08 -13.19 -11.13
N LEU A 44 -8.91 -12.24 -12.06
CA LEU A 44 -7.77 -12.23 -12.97
C LEU A 44 -6.43 -12.15 -12.22
N GLY A 45 -6.33 -11.29 -11.21
CA GLY A 45 -5.17 -11.15 -10.35
C GLY A 45 -4.81 -12.48 -9.68
N SER A 46 -5.80 -13.19 -9.13
CA SER A 46 -5.58 -14.49 -8.48
C SER A 46 -5.05 -15.58 -9.42
N ILE A 47 -5.42 -15.54 -10.71
CA ILE A 47 -4.92 -16.48 -11.72
C ILE A 47 -3.44 -16.22 -11.99
N VAL A 48 -3.07 -14.94 -12.14
CA VAL A 48 -1.70 -14.51 -12.46
C VAL A 48 -0.77 -14.67 -11.26
N GLU A 49 -1.16 -14.16 -10.10
CA GLU A 49 -0.38 -14.23 -8.85
C GLU A 49 -0.14 -15.68 -8.40
N GLY A 50 -1.18 -16.52 -8.50
CA GLY A 50 -1.09 -17.93 -8.13
C GLY A 50 -0.47 -18.83 -9.21
N HIS A 51 -0.14 -18.30 -10.39
CA HIS A 51 0.21 -19.07 -11.59
C HIS A 51 -0.75 -20.27 -11.81
N ASP A 52 -2.05 -20.08 -11.53
CA ASP A 52 -3.02 -21.18 -11.44
C ASP A 52 -3.55 -21.56 -12.83
N SER A 53 -2.79 -22.43 -13.50
CA SER A 53 -3.14 -22.97 -14.81
C SER A 53 -4.47 -23.73 -14.82
N LYS A 54 -4.89 -24.30 -13.69
CA LYS A 54 -6.18 -24.99 -13.58
C LYS A 54 -7.32 -23.97 -13.62
N LYS A 55 -7.16 -22.87 -12.90
CA LYS A 55 -8.13 -21.76 -12.89
C LYS A 55 -8.25 -21.10 -14.26
N LEU A 56 -7.13 -20.94 -14.97
CA LEU A 56 -7.12 -20.50 -16.38
C LEU A 56 -7.92 -21.45 -17.30
N ILE A 57 -7.73 -22.77 -17.16
CA ILE A 57 -8.48 -23.76 -17.95
C ILE A 57 -9.97 -23.72 -17.62
N ILE A 58 -10.35 -23.57 -16.35
CA ILE A 58 -11.76 -23.43 -15.92
C ILE A 58 -12.43 -22.24 -16.60
N HIS A 59 -11.71 -21.13 -16.79
CA HIS A 59 -12.22 -19.95 -17.50
C HIS A 59 -12.20 -20.05 -19.02
N GLY A 60 -11.89 -21.22 -19.59
CA GLY A 60 -11.85 -21.45 -21.04
C GLY A 60 -10.50 -21.11 -21.69
N GLY A 61 -9.43 -21.04 -20.89
CA GLY A 61 -8.08 -20.71 -21.37
C GLY A 61 -7.97 -19.26 -21.83
N VAL A 62 -6.94 -18.97 -22.63
CA VAL A 62 -6.67 -17.62 -23.13
C VAL A 62 -7.84 -17.05 -23.94
N ALA A 63 -8.44 -17.87 -24.80
CA ALA A 63 -9.59 -17.47 -25.61
C ALA A 63 -10.85 -17.18 -24.75
N GLY A 64 -11.09 -17.99 -23.72
CA GLY A 64 -12.19 -17.76 -22.78
C GLY A 64 -12.01 -16.49 -21.97
N ILE A 65 -10.79 -16.21 -21.50
CA ILE A 65 -10.46 -14.94 -20.82
C ILE A 65 -10.67 -13.75 -21.75
N ALA A 66 -10.22 -13.81 -23.00
CA ALA A 66 -10.43 -12.74 -23.98
C ALA A 66 -11.93 -12.46 -24.21
N ALA A 67 -12.74 -13.51 -24.37
CA ALA A 67 -14.18 -13.37 -24.51
C ALA A 67 -14.84 -12.78 -23.25
N LYS A 68 -14.45 -13.22 -22.04
CA LYS A 68 -14.96 -12.70 -20.76
C LYS A 68 -14.59 -11.23 -20.51
N LEU A 69 -13.45 -10.80 -21.07
CA LEU A 69 -12.99 -9.42 -21.08
C LEU A 69 -13.59 -8.59 -22.22
N ALA A 70 -14.47 -9.15 -23.06
CA ALA A 70 -15.00 -8.48 -24.25
C ALA A 70 -13.90 -7.90 -25.15
N THR A 71 -12.84 -8.66 -25.39
CA THR A 71 -11.72 -8.30 -26.27
C THR A 71 -11.47 -9.35 -27.34
N SER A 72 -11.06 -8.91 -28.52
CA SER A 72 -10.62 -9.82 -29.59
C SER A 72 -9.13 -10.18 -29.39
N PRO A 73 -8.73 -11.46 -29.48
CA PRO A 73 -7.33 -11.85 -29.50
C PRO A 73 -6.56 -11.35 -30.73
N THR A 74 -7.26 -11.06 -31.82
CA THR A 74 -6.68 -10.63 -33.11
C THR A 74 -6.75 -9.13 -33.31
N ASP A 75 -7.89 -8.52 -32.96
CA ASP A 75 -8.18 -7.11 -33.25
C ASP A 75 -8.02 -6.21 -32.01
N GLY A 76 -7.88 -6.83 -30.82
CA GLY A 76 -7.70 -6.11 -29.56
C GLY A 76 -9.00 -5.54 -28.99
N LEU A 77 -8.88 -4.35 -28.39
CA LEU A 77 -9.95 -3.62 -27.73
C LEU A 77 -10.65 -2.67 -28.70
N ASP A 78 -11.95 -2.48 -28.50
CA ASP A 78 -12.68 -1.37 -29.11
C ASP A 78 -12.16 -0.05 -28.54
N THR A 79 -11.80 0.89 -29.41
CA THR A 79 -11.22 2.19 -29.06
C THR A 79 -12.28 3.28 -28.87
N ALA A 80 -13.57 2.94 -28.90
CA ALA A 80 -14.63 3.86 -28.53
C ALA A 80 -14.44 4.41 -27.10
N GLU A 81 -14.69 5.71 -26.89
CA GLU A 81 -14.49 6.33 -25.56
C GLU A 81 -15.36 5.67 -24.48
N ASP A 82 -16.60 5.32 -24.81
CA ASP A 82 -17.54 4.67 -23.90
C ASP A 82 -17.07 3.28 -23.43
N SER A 83 -16.42 2.49 -24.31
CA SER A 83 -15.91 1.17 -23.97
C SER A 83 -14.68 1.27 -23.06
N MET A 84 -13.83 2.27 -23.32
CA MET A 84 -12.63 2.54 -22.55
C MET A 84 -12.97 3.09 -21.15
N GLN A 85 -13.92 4.02 -21.05
CA GLN A 85 -14.37 4.55 -19.77
C GLN A 85 -14.98 3.45 -18.89
N ARG A 86 -15.88 2.64 -19.47
CA ARG A 86 -16.47 1.51 -18.75
C ARG A 86 -15.44 0.50 -18.25
N ARG A 87 -14.38 0.26 -19.02
CA ARG A 87 -13.29 -0.61 -18.58
C ARG A 87 -12.51 0.00 -17.42
N GLN A 88 -12.24 1.31 -17.46
CA GLN A 88 -11.57 2.01 -16.35
C GLN A 88 -12.43 2.01 -15.08
N ASP A 89 -13.74 2.14 -15.20
CA ASP A 89 -14.66 2.11 -14.05
C ASP A 89 -14.66 0.74 -13.35
N ILE A 90 -14.51 -0.35 -14.11
CA ILE A 90 -14.56 -1.73 -13.58
C ILE A 90 -13.19 -2.26 -13.15
N TYR A 91 -12.14 -2.00 -13.94
CA TYR A 91 -10.80 -2.57 -13.70
C TYR A 91 -9.82 -1.57 -13.11
N GLY A 92 -10.22 -0.30 -12.99
CA GLY A 92 -9.34 0.78 -12.58
C GLY A 92 -8.44 1.28 -13.70
N ILE A 93 -7.72 2.35 -13.38
CA ILE A 93 -6.72 2.95 -14.26
C ILE A 93 -5.41 2.18 -14.07
N ASN A 94 -4.73 1.84 -15.16
CA ASN A 94 -3.38 1.24 -15.13
C ASN A 94 -2.31 2.30 -14.78
N LYS A 95 -2.44 2.88 -13.59
CA LYS A 95 -1.49 3.80 -13.00
C LYS A 95 -1.15 3.25 -11.64
N PHE A 96 0.14 3.10 -11.34
CA PHE A 96 0.56 2.79 -9.99
C PHE A 96 0.00 3.87 -9.06
N THR A 97 -0.61 3.44 -7.95
CA THR A 97 -0.98 4.37 -6.88
C THR A 97 0.31 5.09 -6.49
N GLU A 98 0.41 6.38 -6.84
CA GLU A 98 1.49 7.22 -6.36
C GLU A 98 1.45 7.17 -4.84
N SER A 99 2.56 6.83 -4.21
CA SER A 99 2.70 6.92 -2.76
C SER A 99 2.29 8.33 -2.37
N GLU A 100 1.29 8.47 -1.47
CA GLU A 100 0.86 9.80 -1.05
C GLU A 100 2.09 10.57 -0.57
N THR A 101 2.39 11.69 -1.23
CA THR A 101 3.55 12.52 -0.89
C THR A 101 3.36 13.00 0.54
N ARG A 102 4.11 12.42 1.48
CA ARG A 102 4.07 12.83 2.88
C ARG A 102 4.45 14.31 2.96
N SER A 103 3.70 15.08 3.74
CA SER A 103 4.00 16.50 3.92
C SER A 103 5.36 16.68 4.61
N PHE A 104 6.08 17.74 4.27
CA PHE A 104 7.34 18.12 4.95
C PHE A 104 7.20 18.14 6.48
N TRP A 105 6.04 18.55 7.00
CA TRP A 105 5.75 18.58 8.44
C TRP A 105 5.81 17.21 9.11
N VAL A 106 5.49 16.13 8.40
CA VAL A 106 5.62 14.77 8.92
C VAL A 106 7.09 14.44 9.15
N PHE A 107 7.96 14.79 8.21
CA PHE A 107 9.41 14.59 8.34
C PHE A 107 10.02 15.46 9.45
N VAL A 108 9.55 16.70 9.62
CA VAL A 108 9.97 17.55 10.74
C VAL A 108 9.55 16.94 12.07
N TRP A 109 8.33 16.41 12.16
CA TRP A 109 7.82 15.75 13.36
C TRP A 109 8.60 14.47 13.69
N GLU A 110 8.87 13.64 12.68
CA GLU A 110 9.70 12.44 12.82
C GLU A 110 11.12 12.80 13.26
N ALA A 111 11.74 13.81 12.65
CA ALA A 111 13.08 14.27 13.01
C ALA A 111 13.15 14.83 14.45
N LEU A 112 12.12 15.53 14.93
CA LEU A 112 12.06 16.05 16.30
C LEU A 112 11.99 14.95 17.38
N GLN A 113 11.56 13.73 17.04
CA GLN A 113 11.46 12.61 17.98
C GLN A 113 12.77 11.84 18.16
N ASP A 114 13.87 12.27 17.52
CA ASP A 114 15.19 11.70 17.77
C ASP A 114 15.57 11.85 19.24
N THR A 115 15.95 10.73 19.87
CA THR A 115 16.35 10.68 21.29
C THR A 115 17.47 11.67 21.59
N THR A 116 18.38 11.90 20.64
CA THR A 116 19.48 12.86 20.79
C THR A 116 18.97 14.31 20.84
N LEU A 117 18.01 14.68 19.99
CA LEU A 117 17.41 16.01 19.97
C LEU A 117 16.52 16.25 21.19
N ILE A 118 15.83 15.23 21.69
CA ILE A 118 15.05 15.29 22.95
C ILE A 118 15.96 15.62 24.13
N ILE A 119 17.13 14.95 24.24
CA ILE A 119 18.09 15.22 25.31
C ILE A 119 18.60 16.68 25.20
N LEU A 120 18.95 17.13 24.00
CA LEU A 120 19.39 18.52 23.77
C LEU A 120 18.29 19.54 24.09
N ALA A 121 17.03 19.24 23.80
CA ALA A 121 15.90 20.11 24.12
C ALA A 121 15.69 20.24 25.64
N ILE A 122 15.82 19.14 26.39
CA ILE A 122 15.78 19.17 27.86
C ILE A 122 16.95 20.01 28.41
N CYS A 123 18.16 19.82 27.88
CA CYS A 123 19.31 20.64 28.25
C CYS A 123 19.07 22.12 27.97
N ALA A 124 18.54 22.46 26.79
CA ALA A 124 18.21 23.84 26.41
C ALA A 124 17.19 24.46 27.38
N PHE A 125 16.16 23.69 27.76
CA PHE A 125 15.14 24.12 28.71
C PHE A 125 15.75 24.41 30.09
N VAL A 126 16.56 23.49 30.62
CA VAL A 126 17.25 23.68 31.90
C VAL A 126 18.19 24.88 31.86
N SER A 127 19.00 25.02 30.80
CA SER A 127 19.91 26.16 30.62
C SER A 127 19.17 27.49 30.54
N LEU A 128 18.02 27.53 29.85
CA LEU A 128 17.19 28.73 29.77
C LEU A 128 16.61 29.11 31.13
N VAL A 129 16.08 28.15 31.90
CA VAL A 129 15.53 28.39 33.24
C VAL A 129 16.61 28.90 34.19
N VAL A 130 17.77 28.23 34.21
CA VAL A 130 18.89 28.61 35.07
C VAL A 130 19.44 29.98 34.67
N GLY A 131 19.64 30.23 33.38
CA GLY A 131 20.16 31.50 32.88
C GLY A 131 19.23 32.67 33.17
N ILE A 132 17.92 32.52 32.95
CA ILE A 132 16.94 33.56 33.32
C ILE A 132 16.92 33.79 34.84
N THR A 133 17.05 32.74 35.64
CA THR A 133 17.02 32.85 37.11
C THR A 133 18.27 33.55 37.65
N MET A 134 19.44 33.27 37.09
CA MET A 134 20.72 33.77 37.60
C MET A 134 21.08 35.17 37.08
N GLU A 135 20.83 35.44 35.80
CA GLU A 135 21.33 36.63 35.10
C GLU A 135 20.21 37.56 34.62
N GLY A 136 18.95 37.13 34.74
CA GLY A 136 17.79 37.89 34.32
C GLY A 136 17.61 37.92 32.79
N TRP A 137 16.39 38.30 32.37
CA TRP A 137 16.09 38.50 30.96
C TRP A 137 16.65 39.84 30.46
N PRO A 138 17.28 39.93 29.27
CA PRO A 138 17.49 38.88 28.25
C PRO A 138 18.90 38.25 28.29
N LYS A 139 19.79 38.73 29.16
CA LYS A 139 21.23 38.41 29.10
C LYS A 139 21.52 36.95 29.43
N GLY A 140 20.80 36.38 30.39
CA GLY A 140 20.89 34.96 30.74
C GLY A 140 20.18 33.99 29.79
N ALA A 141 19.44 34.49 28.79
CA ALA A 141 18.72 33.63 27.84
C ALA A 141 19.58 33.22 26.63
N HIS A 142 20.74 33.84 26.41
CA HIS A 142 21.55 33.65 25.21
C HIS A 142 22.07 32.21 25.04
N ASP A 143 22.50 31.57 26.13
CA ASP A 143 23.00 30.19 26.07
C ASP A 143 21.88 29.19 25.73
N GLY A 144 20.70 29.33 26.36
CA GLY A 144 19.54 28.51 26.03
C GLY A 144 19.05 28.74 24.59
N LEU A 145 19.01 30.00 24.15
CA LEU A 145 18.58 30.37 22.80
C LEU A 145 19.52 29.83 21.72
N GLY A 146 20.84 29.82 21.95
CA GLY A 146 21.82 29.27 21.03
C GLY A 146 21.66 27.75 20.84
N ILE A 147 21.34 27.03 21.91
CA ILE A 147 21.09 25.59 21.85
C ILE A 147 19.78 25.31 21.07
N VAL A 148 18.71 26.07 21.33
CA VAL A 148 17.45 25.96 20.56
C VAL A 148 17.68 26.24 19.08
N ALA A 149 18.44 27.28 18.73
CA ALA A 149 18.76 27.59 17.33
C ALA A 149 19.53 26.45 16.64
N SER A 150 20.43 25.78 17.37
CA SER A 150 21.21 24.64 16.88
C SER A 150 20.30 23.42 16.61
N ILE A 151 19.36 23.12 17.51
CA ILE A 151 18.38 22.04 17.34
C ILE A 151 17.51 22.29 16.09
N LEU A 152 17.00 23.52 15.92
CA LEU A 152 16.17 23.89 14.77
C LEU A 152 16.92 23.71 13.43
N LEU A 153 18.21 24.07 13.39
CA LEU A 153 19.03 23.90 12.19
C LEU A 153 19.18 22.42 11.86
N VAL A 154 19.53 21.59 12.85
CA VAL A 154 19.69 20.14 12.66
C VAL A 154 18.40 19.50 12.16
N VAL A 155 17.26 19.79 12.81
CA VAL A 155 15.94 19.29 12.39
C VAL A 155 15.62 19.70 10.95
N PHE A 156 15.91 20.95 10.58
CA PHE A 156 15.65 21.44 9.22
C PHE A 156 16.50 20.70 8.19
N VAL A 157 17.79 20.47 8.47
CA VAL A 157 18.69 19.72 7.59
C VAL A 157 18.24 18.26 7.47
N THR A 158 17.90 17.61 8.57
CA THR A 158 17.42 16.21 8.59
C THR A 158 16.10 16.08 7.84
N ALA A 159 15.10 16.89 8.16
CA ALA A 159 13.79 16.87 7.50
C ALA A 159 13.91 17.19 6.00
N THR A 160 14.78 18.12 5.61
CA THR A 160 15.03 18.40 4.18
C THR A 160 15.69 17.23 3.48
N SER A 161 16.65 16.57 4.11
CA SER A 161 17.30 15.36 3.58
C SER A 161 16.28 14.25 3.36
N ASP A 162 15.50 13.92 4.38
CA ASP A 162 14.52 12.83 4.36
C ASP A 162 13.38 13.13 3.39
N TYR A 163 12.90 14.37 3.34
CA TYR A 163 11.91 14.80 2.36
C TYR A 163 12.43 14.63 0.93
N ARG A 164 13.67 15.08 0.63
CA ARG A 164 14.27 14.90 -0.70
C ARG A 164 14.48 13.44 -1.06
N GLN A 165 14.84 12.59 -0.10
CA GLN A 165 14.94 11.15 -0.32
C GLN A 165 13.57 10.53 -0.64
N SER A 166 12.52 10.95 0.07
CA SER A 166 11.15 10.47 -0.17
C SER A 166 10.57 10.88 -1.53
N LEU A 167 11.07 11.96 -2.14
CA LEU A 167 10.68 12.39 -3.49
C LEU A 167 11.42 11.63 -4.60
N GLN A 168 12.50 10.91 -4.28
CA GLN A 168 13.27 10.12 -5.24
C GLN A 168 12.77 8.68 -5.40
N PHE A 169 11.92 8.22 -4.48
CA PHE A 169 11.30 6.90 -4.48
C PHE A 169 9.81 7.01 -4.72
#